data_AF-A0A968P7K5-F1
#
_entry.id   AF-A0A968P7K5-F1
#
_cell.length_a   1.000
_cell.length_b   1.000
_cell.length_c   1.000
_cell.angle_alpha   90.00
_cell.angle_beta   90.00
_cell.angle_gamma   90.00
#
_symmetry.space_group_name_H-M   'P 1'
#
loop_
_entity.id
_entity.type
_entity.pdbx_description
1 polymer ?
#
loop_
_entity_poly.entity_id
_entity_poly.type
_entity_poly.pdbx_seq_one_letter_code
_entity_poly.pdbx_strand_id
1 'polypeptide(L)'
;MRFGIGWGEILAEENRIPFGQSGSAWWRAREAIEEVERIQSSAKGWPGTLSTLFRGEDIATEALVDAFLICRDQVLQRLDAKDARITLALFRGEAQEVVGRELGIGQPTVSARQRTRGPSALVRAHERLAKIVNLQ
;
A
#
# COMPACT_ATOMS: atom_id res chain seq x y z
N MET A 1 -5.56 6.69 10.07
CA MET A 1 -4.47 5.75 10.43
C MET A 1 -3.25 6.13 9.61
N ARG A 2 -2.04 5.96 10.15
CA ARG A 2 -0.77 6.23 9.45
C ARG A 2 0.03 4.94 9.39
N PHE A 3 0.78 4.76 8.32
CA PHE A 3 1.63 3.61 8.10
C PHE A 3 2.99 4.09 7.66
N GLY A 4 4.04 3.42 8.13
CA GLY A 4 5.38 3.63 7.65
C GLY A 4 5.98 2.31 7.25
N ILE A 5 6.66 2.31 6.12
CA ILE A 5 7.38 1.15 5.62
C ILE A 5 8.87 1.48 5.72
N GLY A 6 9.62 0.65 6.43
CA GLY A 6 11.07 0.80 6.53
C GLY A 6 11.74 -0.40 5.88
N TRP A 7 12.70 -0.12 5.00
CA TRP A 7 13.59 -1.13 4.44
C TRP A 7 14.92 -1.12 5.18
N GLY A 8 15.44 -2.30 5.50
CA GLY A 8 16.72 -2.43 6.19
C GLY A 8 16.80 -3.69 7.06
N GLU A 9 17.76 -3.68 7.96
CA GLU A 9 17.98 -4.78 8.89
C GLU A 9 16.82 -4.88 9.88
N ILE A 10 16.33 -6.11 10.07
CA ILE A 10 15.37 -6.45 11.11
C ILE A 10 16.12 -7.26 12.15
N LEU A 11 16.31 -6.66 13.33
CA LEU A 11 16.84 -7.34 14.50
C LEU A 11 15.67 -7.66 15.43
N ALA A 12 15.33 -8.94 15.54
CA ALA A 12 14.32 -9.40 16.47
C ALA A 12 14.99 -10.12 17.65
N GLU A 13 14.81 -9.62 18.86
CA GLU A 13 15.20 -10.36 20.05
C GLU A 13 14.16 -11.47 20.30
N GLU A 14 14.47 -12.71 19.87
CA GLU A 14 13.56 -13.87 19.96
C GLU A 14 13.14 -14.23 21.41
N ASN A 15 13.88 -13.76 22.42
CA ASN A 15 13.71 -14.18 23.82
C ASN A 15 13.09 -13.11 24.74
N ARG A 16 12.44 -12.08 24.22
CA ARG A 16 11.81 -11.03 25.03
C ARG A 16 10.39 -10.73 24.57
N ILE A 17 9.44 -10.63 25.50
CA ILE A 17 8.07 -10.15 25.25
C ILE A 17 7.86 -8.80 25.95
N PRO A 18 7.39 -7.74 25.25
CA PRO A 18 7.15 -7.72 23.81
C PRO A 18 8.46 -7.89 23.04
N PHE A 19 8.41 -8.54 21.87
CA PHE A 19 9.57 -8.66 21.00
C PHE A 19 10.12 -7.25 20.73
N GLY A 20 11.34 -7.00 21.19
CA GLY A 20 12.08 -5.81 20.78
C GLY A 20 12.41 -5.98 19.31
N GLN A 21 11.70 -5.26 18.44
CA GLN A 21 12.12 -5.08 17.06
C GLN A 21 13.07 -3.87 17.04
N SER A 22 14.32 -4.14 16.70
CA SER A 22 15.38 -3.16 16.49
C SER A 22 15.90 -3.30 15.06
N GLY A 23 16.94 -2.55 14.71
CA GLY A 23 17.49 -2.51 13.36
C GLY A 23 16.94 -1.37 12.51
N SER A 24 17.60 -1.11 11.38
CA SER A 24 17.34 0.08 10.56
C SER A 24 15.93 0.08 9.95
N ALA A 25 15.34 -1.08 9.66
CA ALA A 25 13.98 -1.15 9.13
C ALA A 25 12.95 -0.58 10.12
N TRP A 26 13.10 -0.83 11.42
CA TRP A 26 12.16 -0.36 12.43
C TRP A 26 12.22 1.17 12.58
N TRP A 27 13.43 1.74 12.68
CA TRP A 27 13.62 3.19 12.79
C TRP A 27 13.14 3.91 11.53
N ARG A 28 13.44 3.40 10.34
CA ARG A 28 12.97 3.95 9.06
C ARG A 28 11.45 3.90 8.93
N ALA A 29 10.81 2.81 9.35
CA ALA A 29 9.35 2.72 9.35
C ALA A 29 8.75 3.79 10.29
N ARG A 30 9.37 4.02 11.44
CA ARG A 30 8.95 5.06 12.37
C ARG A 30 9.12 6.46 11.77
N GLU A 31 10.28 6.76 11.19
CA GLU A 31 10.56 8.03 10.50
C GLU A 31 9.52 8.29 9.39
N ALA A 32 9.12 7.27 8.65
CA ALA A 32 8.07 7.39 7.63
C ALA A 32 6.71 7.80 8.24
N ILE A 33 6.33 7.25 9.40
CA ILE A 33 5.09 7.63 10.10
C ILE A 33 5.15 9.08 10.57
N GLU A 34 6.27 9.46 11.20
CA GLU A 34 6.50 10.80 11.73
C GLU A 34 6.47 11.83 10.58
N GLU A 35 6.99 11.47 9.41
CA GLU A 35 6.90 12.30 8.22
C GLU A 35 5.45 12.44 7.70
N VAL A 36 4.69 11.34 7.60
CA VAL A 36 3.27 11.41 7.21
C VAL A 36 2.52 12.37 8.14
N GLU A 37 2.75 12.25 9.44
CA GLU A 37 2.19 13.16 10.44
C GLU A 37 2.59 14.61 10.20
N ARG A 38 3.89 14.88 10.02
CA ARG A 38 4.40 16.22 9.74
C ARG A 38 3.75 16.83 8.50
N ILE A 39 3.65 16.07 7.40
CA ILE A 39 3.02 16.52 6.16
C ILE A 39 1.54 16.84 6.38
N GLN A 40 0.80 15.94 7.03
CA GLN A 40 -0.63 16.15 7.33
C GLN A 40 -0.87 17.39 8.21
N SER A 41 0.04 17.69 9.13
CA SER A 41 -0.08 18.83 10.05
C SER A 41 0.35 20.17 9.46
N SER A 42 1.18 20.20 8.42
CA SER A 42 1.86 21.43 8.00
C SER A 42 1.81 21.75 6.50
N ALA A 43 1.57 20.77 5.63
CA ALA A 43 1.87 20.92 4.21
C ALA A 43 0.62 21.24 3.37
N LYS A 44 0.45 22.52 3.00
CA LYS A 44 -0.54 22.94 2.00
C LYS A 44 -0.18 22.34 0.64
N GLY A 45 -1.15 21.69 -0.01
CA GLY A 45 -1.00 21.15 -1.38
C GLY A 45 -0.76 19.64 -1.48
N TRP A 46 -0.52 18.95 -0.36
CA TRP A 46 -0.47 17.49 -0.35
C TRP A 46 -1.87 16.87 -0.35
N PRO A 47 -2.06 15.68 -0.94
CA PRO A 47 -3.34 14.98 -0.84
C PRO A 47 -3.68 14.67 0.62
N GLY A 48 -4.87 15.06 1.06
CA GLY A 48 -5.37 14.74 2.41
C GLY A 48 -5.56 13.23 2.67
N THR A 49 -5.41 12.41 1.64
CA THR A 49 -5.46 10.95 1.68
C THR A 49 -4.12 10.31 1.99
N LEU A 50 -3.02 11.07 1.95
CA LEU A 50 -1.70 10.54 2.25
C LEU A 50 -1.70 9.92 3.65
N SER A 51 -1.37 8.63 3.71
CA SER A 51 -1.36 7.85 4.96
C SER A 51 -0.14 6.97 5.09
N THR A 52 0.63 6.77 4.01
CA THR A 52 1.78 5.88 3.98
C THR A 52 2.97 6.51 3.27
N LEU A 53 4.14 6.37 3.86
CA LEU A 53 5.43 6.65 3.23
C LEU A 53 6.41 5.49 3.46
N PHE A 54 7.48 5.49 2.68
CA PHE A 54 8.55 4.50 2.71
C PHE A 54 9.90 5.17 2.99
N ARG A 55 10.73 4.55 3.81
CA ARG A 55 12.13 4.95 4.04
C ARG A 55 13.05 3.77 3.84
N GLY A 56 14.16 3.99 3.15
CA GLY A 56 15.01 2.92 2.65
C GLY A 56 16.48 3.28 2.55
N GLU A 57 17.17 2.63 1.61
CA GLU A 57 18.62 2.76 1.45
C GLU A 57 19.02 4.04 0.72
N ASP A 58 18.22 4.47 -0.26
CA ASP A 58 18.53 5.64 -1.09
C ASP A 58 17.28 6.45 -1.47
N ILE A 59 17.51 7.72 -1.77
CA ILE A 59 16.45 8.70 -2.06
C ILE A 59 15.71 8.42 -3.38
N ALA A 60 16.33 7.76 -4.36
CA ALA A 60 15.69 7.46 -5.63
C ALA A 60 14.65 6.34 -5.45
N THR A 61 15.01 5.29 -4.69
CA THR A 61 14.07 4.23 -4.30
C THR A 61 12.94 4.80 -3.45
N GLU A 62 13.24 5.67 -2.48
CA GLU A 62 12.22 6.34 -1.68
C GLU A 62 11.23 7.13 -2.54
N ALA A 63 11.72 7.97 -3.45
CA ALA A 63 10.88 8.77 -4.33
C ALA A 63 9.99 7.89 -5.24
N LEU A 64 10.52 6.79 -5.77
CA LEU A 64 9.76 5.86 -6.61
C LEU A 64 8.65 5.15 -5.83
N VAL A 65 8.95 4.66 -4.63
CA VAL A 65 7.97 3.98 -3.77
C VAL A 65 6.93 4.98 -3.26
N ASP A 66 7.35 6.14 -2.78
CA ASP A 66 6.44 7.19 -2.28
C ASP A 66 5.50 7.69 -3.37
N ALA A 67 5.98 7.87 -4.61
CA ALA A 67 5.11 8.23 -5.74
C ALA A 67 3.98 7.21 -5.95
N PHE A 68 4.28 5.91 -5.86
CA PHE A 68 3.25 4.87 -5.91
C PHE A 68 2.31 4.95 -4.70
N LEU A 69 2.84 5.08 -3.48
CA LEU A 69 2.05 5.11 -2.24
C LEU A 69 1.08 6.30 -2.21
N ILE A 70 1.50 7.48 -2.65
CA ILE A 70 0.66 8.67 -2.77
C ILE A 70 -0.54 8.40 -3.70
N CYS A 71 -0.29 7.86 -4.90
CA CYS A 71 -1.35 7.52 -5.83
C CYS A 71 -2.25 6.40 -5.31
N ARG A 72 -1.66 5.37 -4.67
CA ARG A 72 -2.37 4.24 -4.08
C ARG A 72 -3.35 4.71 -3.02
N ASP A 73 -2.92 5.56 -2.10
CA ASP A 73 -3.74 6.07 -1.01
C ASP A 73 -4.94 6.88 -1.55
N GLN A 74 -4.72 7.68 -2.59
CA GLN A 74 -5.79 8.41 -3.27
C GLN A 74 -6.83 7.48 -3.93
N VAL A 75 -6.41 6.35 -4.50
CA VAL A 75 -7.32 5.35 -5.08
C VAL A 75 -8.07 4.61 -3.97
N LEU A 76 -7.37 4.16 -2.94
CA LEU A 76 -7.95 3.41 -1.81
C LEU A 76 -9.06 4.19 -1.11
N GLN A 77 -8.89 5.50 -0.94
CA GLN A 77 -9.90 6.36 -0.31
C GLN A 77 -11.25 6.37 -1.06
N ARG A 78 -11.24 6.08 -2.37
CA ARG A 78 -12.44 6.15 -3.23
C ARG A 78 -13.16 4.81 -3.36
N LEU A 79 -12.56 3.72 -2.87
CA LEU A 79 -13.14 2.38 -2.98
C LEU A 79 -14.33 2.24 -2.01
N ASP A 80 -15.45 1.73 -2.53
CA ASP A 80 -16.50 1.22 -1.66
C ASP A 80 -16.12 -0.18 -1.13
N ALA A 81 -16.92 -0.73 -0.21
CA ALA A 81 -16.65 -2.04 0.39
C ALA A 81 -16.54 -3.18 -0.65
N LYS A 82 -17.32 -3.10 -1.74
CA LYS A 82 -17.27 -4.11 -2.82
C LYS A 82 -16.01 -3.94 -3.64
N ASP A 83 -15.62 -2.72 -3.99
CA ASP A 83 -14.40 -2.44 -4.75
C ASP A 83 -13.14 -2.84 -3.95
N ALA A 84 -13.13 -2.62 -2.64
CA ALA A 84 -12.05 -3.09 -1.76
C ALA A 84 -11.95 -4.63 -1.76
N ARG A 85 -13.08 -5.33 -1.64
CA ARG A 85 -13.12 -6.80 -1.71
C ARG A 85 -12.67 -7.34 -3.07
N ILE A 86 -13.12 -6.71 -4.15
CA ILE A 86 -12.71 -7.02 -5.52
C ILE A 86 -11.21 -6.81 -5.71
N THR A 87 -10.65 -5.74 -5.15
CA THR A 87 -9.21 -5.45 -5.19
C THR A 87 -8.42 -6.56 -4.49
N LEU A 88 -8.82 -6.94 -3.27
CA LEU A 88 -8.18 -8.02 -2.53
C LEU A 88 -8.25 -9.37 -3.28
N ALA A 89 -9.41 -9.69 -3.84
CA ALA A 89 -9.61 -10.90 -4.63
C ALA A 89 -8.71 -10.95 -5.86
N LEU A 90 -8.52 -9.81 -6.54
CA LEU A 90 -7.58 -9.70 -7.66
C LEU A 90 -6.13 -9.95 -7.22
N PHE A 91 -5.69 -9.37 -6.10
CA PHE A 91 -4.34 -9.63 -5.57
C PHE A 91 -4.11 -11.11 -5.22
N ARG A 92 -5.18 -11.85 -4.90
CA ARG A 92 -5.15 -13.28 -4.59
C ARG A 92 -5.35 -14.19 -5.81
N GLY A 93 -5.59 -13.63 -7.00
CA GLY A 93 -5.87 -14.41 -8.21
C GLY A 93 -7.22 -15.14 -8.17
N GLU A 94 -8.19 -14.68 -7.38
CA GLU A 94 -9.51 -15.31 -7.27
C GLU A 94 -10.37 -15.05 -8.53
N ALA A 95 -11.21 -16.03 -8.90
CA ALA A 95 -12.06 -15.95 -10.08
C ALA A 95 -13.23 -14.94 -9.90
N GLN A 96 -13.48 -14.10 -10.91
CA GLN A 96 -14.51 -13.05 -10.84
C GLN A 96 -15.93 -13.58 -10.58
N GLU A 97 -16.24 -14.79 -11.05
CA GLU A 97 -17.53 -15.45 -10.81
C GLU A 97 -17.74 -15.81 -9.33
N VAL A 98 -16.68 -16.27 -8.66
CA VAL A 98 -16.67 -16.57 -7.23
C VAL A 98 -16.90 -15.28 -6.44
N VAL A 99 -16.13 -14.25 -6.76
CA VAL A 99 -16.24 -12.92 -6.12
C VAL A 99 -17.64 -12.31 -6.34
N GLY A 100 -18.20 -12.44 -7.54
CA GLY A 100 -19.54 -11.97 -7.86
C GLY A 100 -20.60 -12.63 -6.99
N ARG A 101 -20.53 -13.96 -6.86
CA ARG A 101 -21.44 -14.73 -6.00
C ARG A 101 -21.31 -14.31 -4.53
N GLU A 102 -20.10 -14.15 -4.01
CA GLU A 102 -19.87 -13.71 -2.61
C GLU A 102 -20.40 -12.30 -2.35
N LEU A 103 -20.33 -11.41 -3.34
CA LEU A 103 -20.76 -10.01 -3.24
C LEU A 103 -22.22 -9.78 -3.66
N GLY A 104 -22.92 -10.82 -4.10
CA GLY A 104 -24.29 -10.74 -4.61
C GLY A 104 -24.43 -9.88 -5.87
N ILE A 105 -23.42 -9.89 -6.76
CA ILE A 105 -23.42 -9.14 -8.02
C ILE A 105 -22.98 -10.03 -9.19
N GLY A 106 -23.39 -9.68 -10.41
CA GLY A 106 -22.98 -10.43 -11.60
C GLY A 106 -21.49 -10.28 -11.90
N GLN A 107 -20.88 -11.32 -12.48
CA GLN A 107 -19.49 -11.26 -12.98
C GLN A 107 -19.23 -10.06 -13.91
N PRO A 108 -20.15 -9.65 -14.81
CA PRO A 108 -19.95 -8.44 -15.62
C PRO A 108 -19.81 -7.16 -14.77
N THR A 109 -20.54 -7.06 -13.65
CA THR A 109 -20.41 -5.94 -12.70
C THR A 109 -19.06 -5.96 -12.01
N VAL A 110 -18.55 -7.14 -11.61
CA VAL A 110 -17.19 -7.30 -11.06
C VAL A 110 -16.16 -6.81 -12.07
N SER A 111 -16.21 -7.31 -13.30
CA SER A 111 -15.29 -6.93 -14.40
C SER A 111 -15.32 -5.43 -14.69
N ALA A 112 -16.51 -4.81 -14.70
CA ALA A 112 -16.65 -3.37 -14.90
C ALA A 112 -16.03 -2.57 -13.75
N ARG A 113 -16.31 -2.94 -12.49
CA ARG A 113 -15.75 -2.30 -11.29
C ARG A 113 -14.22 -2.39 -11.27
N GLN A 114 -13.65 -3.56 -11.57
CA GLN A 114 -12.20 -3.74 -11.66
C GLN A 114 -11.54 -2.73 -12.60
N ARG A 115 -12.09 -2.59 -13.81
CA ARG A 115 -11.54 -1.72 -14.87
C ARG A 115 -11.74 -0.22 -14.60
N THR A 116 -12.82 0.16 -13.93
CA THR A 116 -13.25 1.57 -13.88
C THR A 116 -13.09 2.24 -12.53
N ARG A 117 -12.91 1.47 -11.44
CA ARG A 117 -12.89 2.01 -10.08
C ARG A 117 -11.53 1.97 -9.38
N GLY A 118 -10.49 1.54 -10.08
CA GLY A 118 -9.12 1.49 -9.53
C GLY A 118 -8.54 0.11 -9.17
N PRO A 119 -9.31 -0.99 -8.92
CA PRO A 119 -8.71 -2.27 -8.54
C PRO A 119 -7.64 -2.76 -9.53
N SER A 120 -7.92 -2.73 -10.83
CA SER A 120 -6.93 -3.13 -11.85
C SER A 120 -5.71 -2.21 -11.86
N ALA A 121 -5.89 -0.90 -11.64
CA ALA A 121 -4.79 0.04 -11.61
C ALA A 121 -3.84 -0.24 -10.43
N LEU A 122 -4.40 -0.53 -9.25
CA LEU A 122 -3.63 -0.89 -8.05
C LEU A 122 -2.78 -2.15 -8.27
N VAL A 123 -3.39 -3.20 -8.82
CA VAL A 123 -2.69 -4.47 -9.08
C VAL A 123 -1.58 -4.28 -10.11
N ARG A 124 -1.86 -3.61 -11.24
CA ARG A 124 -0.84 -3.38 -12.27
C ARG A 124 0.28 -2.47 -11.79
N ALA A 125 -0.02 -1.43 -11.03
CA ALA A 125 1.01 -0.56 -10.45
C ALA A 125 1.89 -1.32 -9.46
N HIS A 126 1.30 -2.16 -8.60
CA HIS A 126 2.04 -3.05 -7.72
C HIS A 126 2.96 -4.01 -8.49
N GLU A 127 2.46 -4.70 -9.53
CA GLU A 127 3.26 -5.58 -10.39
C GLU A 127 4.45 -4.85 -11.05
N ARG A 128 4.29 -3.56 -11.38
CA ARG A 128 5.36 -2.74 -11.96
C ARG A 128 6.40 -2.36 -10.92
N LEU A 129 5.97 -1.91 -9.74
CA LEU A 129 6.89 -1.57 -8.66
C LEU A 129 7.69 -2.79 -8.19
N ALA A 130 7.03 -3.95 -8.05
CA ALA A 130 7.69 -5.19 -7.63
C ALA A 130 8.82 -5.63 -8.59
N LYS A 131 8.71 -5.31 -9.88
CA LYS A 131 9.78 -5.59 -10.84
C LYS A 131 11.01 -4.73 -10.63
N ILE A 132 10.85 -3.50 -10.14
CA ILE A 132 11.98 -2.59 -9.86
C ILE A 132 12.72 -3.09 -8.63
N VAL A 133 11.98 -3.49 -7.58
CA VAL A 133 12.57 -4.01 -6.34
C VAL A 133 13.34 -5.31 -6.57
N ASN A 134 12.90 -6.18 -7.49
CA ASN A 134 13.58 -7.44 -7.79
C ASN A 134 14.78 -7.31 -8.75
N LEU A 135 15.12 -6.11 -9.22
CA LEU A 135 16.27 -5.86 -10.10
C LEU A 135 17.49 -5.31 -9.35
N GLN A 136 17.39 -5.11 -8.04
CA GLN A 136 18.48 -4.76 -7.13
C GLN A 136 18.86 -5.95 -6.26
#